data_AF-A0A421EVL6-F1
#
_entry.id   AF-A0A421EVL6-F1
#
_cell.length_a   1.000
_cell.length_b   1.000
_cell.length_c   1.000
_cell.angle_alpha   90.00
_cell.angle_beta   90.00
_cell.angle_gamma   90.00
#
_symmetry.space_group_name_H-M   'P 1'
#
loop_
_entity.id
_entity.type
_entity.pdbx_description
1 polymer ?
#
loop_
_entity_poly.entity_id
_entity_poly.type
_entity_poly.pdbx_seq_one_letter_code
_entity_poly.pdbx_strand_id
1 'polypeptide(L)'
;MTERLVANYFGYACCTVRTVMIAAVSPCASSSDHTLNTLRYADRVKEKHVSADAFNEGNAESDAVDVDDVQFEEGKRSGDDIHENDYPEEARQGVVQTLYEEQETLLNTHMTAIQENAELLTEEGAMLADIQNDASGDAANTEQYISRLEEILAQKAQTISTLRRQLATFRQHLEGEDQAVQTPSRKVVRGGH
;
A
#
# COMPACT_ATOMS: atom_id res chain seq x y z
N MET A 1 25.40 21.65 10.90
CA MET A 1 24.99 23.06 10.64
C MET A 1 23.46 23.23 10.58
N THR A 2 22.67 22.19 10.87
CA THR A 2 21.18 22.20 10.74
C THR A 2 20.41 22.16 12.07
N GLU A 3 21.04 21.85 13.20
CA GLU A 3 20.35 21.75 14.51
C GLU A 3 20.02 23.11 15.16
N ARG A 4 20.54 24.23 14.65
CA ARG A 4 20.32 25.56 15.22
C ARG A 4 19.08 26.30 14.70
N LEU A 5 18.39 25.77 13.69
CA LEU A 5 17.26 26.49 13.09
C LEU A 5 15.93 26.24 13.82
N VAL A 6 15.74 25.06 14.42
CA VAL A 6 14.51 24.74 15.18
C VAL A 6 14.53 25.38 16.57
N ALA A 7 15.70 25.48 17.19
CA ALA A 7 15.88 26.13 18.49
C ALA A 7 15.59 27.64 18.46
N ASN A 8 15.73 28.29 17.29
CA ASN A 8 15.42 29.71 17.14
C ASN A 8 13.91 30.00 17.03
N TYR A 9 13.08 29.00 16.71
CA TYR A 9 11.62 29.16 16.68
C TYR A 9 10.96 28.88 18.04
N PHE A 10 11.61 28.09 18.89
CA PHE A 10 11.11 27.74 20.22
C PHE A 10 11.74 28.58 21.36
N GLY A 11 12.75 29.42 21.06
CA GLY A 11 13.60 30.07 22.07
C GLY A 11 13.72 31.60 22.01
N TYR A 12 13.03 32.31 21.13
CA TYR A 12 13.00 33.78 21.14
C TYR A 12 11.68 34.29 21.74
N ALA A 13 11.82 35.02 22.84
CA ALA A 13 10.76 35.68 23.57
C ALA A 13 10.04 36.75 22.73
N CYS A 14 8.76 36.97 23.07
CA CYS A 14 7.89 38.08 22.65
C CYS A 14 7.19 37.95 21.29
N CYS A 15 6.38 36.90 21.09
CA CYS A 15 5.16 36.91 20.26
C CYS A 15 4.42 35.59 20.54
N THR A 16 3.09 35.61 20.68
CA THR A 16 2.27 34.39 20.67
C THR A 16 2.30 33.79 19.25
N VAL A 17 3.34 33.02 18.94
CA VAL A 17 3.49 32.35 17.64
C VAL A 17 2.59 31.11 17.62
N ARG A 18 1.64 31.08 16.69
CA ARG A 18 0.86 29.89 16.40
C ARG A 18 1.69 28.96 15.52
N THR A 19 2.05 27.79 16.03
CA THR A 19 2.83 26.77 15.31
C THR A 19 1.90 25.69 14.79
N VAL A 20 2.02 25.33 13.51
CA VAL A 20 1.29 24.21 12.89
C VAL A 20 2.29 23.14 12.48
N MET A 21 2.00 21.89 12.82
CA MET A 21 2.75 20.72 12.33
C MET A 21 1.96 20.07 11.19
N ILE A 22 2.62 19.80 10.07
CA ILE A 22 2.05 19.02 8.96
C ILE A 22 2.79 17.70 8.89
N ALA A 23 2.09 16.60 9.16
CA ALA A 23 2.62 15.25 8.98
C ALA A 23 2.34 14.78 7.54
N ALA A 24 3.40 14.55 6.77
CA ALA A 24 3.30 13.92 5.45
C ALA A 24 3.55 12.41 5.59
N VAL A 25 2.60 11.60 5.14
CA VAL A 25 2.64 10.14 5.23
C VAL A 25 2.36 9.52 3.87
N SER A 26 2.86 8.30 3.65
CA SER A 26 2.64 7.56 2.41
C SER A 26 1.46 6.60 2.56
N PRO A 27 0.61 6.43 1.53
CA PRO A 27 -0.50 5.47 1.57
C PRO A 27 -0.04 4.01 1.39
N CYS A 28 1.24 3.74 1.11
CA CYS A 28 1.73 2.38 0.86
C CYS A 28 1.90 1.56 2.15
N ALA A 29 1.42 0.31 2.17
CA ALA A 29 1.52 -0.58 3.33
C ALA A 29 2.97 -0.88 3.76
N SER A 30 3.92 -0.89 2.82
CA SER A 30 5.36 -1.06 3.11
C SER A 30 5.98 0.10 3.90
N SER A 31 5.26 1.23 4.02
CA SER A 31 5.67 2.41 4.80
C SER A 31 4.85 2.57 6.09
N SER A 32 4.11 1.54 6.50
CA SER A 32 3.22 1.56 7.67
C SER A 32 3.98 1.85 8.97
N ASP A 33 5.12 1.20 9.22
CA ASP A 33 5.95 1.45 10.41
C ASP A 33 6.46 2.89 10.46
N HIS A 34 6.88 3.43 9.31
CA HIS A 34 7.35 4.81 9.21
C HIS A 34 6.21 5.80 9.46
N THR A 35 5.05 5.55 8.88
CA THR A 35 3.82 6.33 9.09
C THR A 35 3.40 6.32 10.56
N LEU A 36 3.40 5.16 11.22
CA LEU A 36 3.02 5.02 12.62
C LEU A 36 3.96 5.77 13.56
N ASN A 37 5.26 5.80 13.26
CA ASN A 37 6.22 6.57 14.02
C ASN A 37 5.96 8.09 13.91
N THR A 38 5.61 8.58 12.71
CA THR A 38 5.25 9.99 12.49
C THR A 38 3.96 10.37 13.23
N LEU A 39 2.93 9.50 13.21
CA LEU A 39 1.66 9.75 13.90
C LEU A 39 1.82 9.76 15.43
N ARG A 40 2.57 8.79 15.97
CA ARG A 40 2.91 8.78 17.41
C ARG A 40 3.67 10.03 17.84
N TYR A 41 4.51 10.58 16.96
CA TYR A 41 5.19 11.86 17.24
C TYR A 41 4.20 13.03 17.21
N ALA A 42 3.30 13.08 16.22
CA ALA A 42 2.26 14.11 16.14
C ALA A 42 1.35 14.10 17.38
N ASP A 43 0.94 12.93 17.86
CA ASP A 43 0.11 12.79 19.06
C ASP A 43 0.81 13.31 20.33
N ARG A 44 2.09 12.96 20.52
CA ARG A 44 2.89 13.48 21.65
C ARG A 44 3.12 14.99 21.63
N VAL A 45 3.04 15.63 20.45
CA VAL A 45 3.17 17.09 20.29
C VAL A 45 1.84 17.79 20.57
N LYS A 46 0.71 17.13 20.30
CA LYS A 46 -0.64 17.66 20.53
C LYS A 46 -0.96 17.90 22.02
N GLU A 47 -0.42 17.09 22.91
CA GLU A 47 -0.68 17.17 24.37
C GLU A 47 0.21 18.17 25.13
N LYS A 48 1.20 18.78 24.45
CA LYS A 48 2.08 19.77 25.09
C LYS A 48 1.41 21.13 25.14
N HIS A 49 0.61 21.35 26.18
CA HIS A 49 0.35 22.71 26.67
C HIS A 49 1.69 23.28 27.14
N VAL A 50 2.22 24.27 26.42
CA VAL A 50 3.36 25.06 26.91
C VAL A 50 2.80 25.93 28.04
N SER A 51 2.91 25.47 29.28
CA SER A 51 2.61 26.30 30.44
C SER A 51 3.57 27.49 30.42
N ALA A 52 3.00 28.70 30.38
CA ALA A 52 3.73 29.96 30.27
C ALA A 52 4.58 30.29 31.52
N ASP A 53 4.62 29.41 32.51
CA ASP A 53 5.11 29.70 33.87
C ASP A 53 6.61 29.50 34.07
N ALA A 54 7.38 29.13 33.04
CA ALA A 54 8.80 28.82 33.18
C ALA A 54 9.77 30.02 33.08
N PHE A 55 9.28 31.27 32.90
CA PHE A 55 10.14 32.42 32.59
C PHE A 55 9.97 33.67 33.47
N ASN A 56 9.24 33.61 34.60
CA ASN A 56 9.01 34.81 35.42
C ASN A 56 9.91 34.89 36.67
N GLU A 57 11.20 35.18 36.48
CA GLU A 57 12.02 35.83 37.52
C GLU A 57 12.24 37.29 37.11
N GLY A 58 11.43 38.21 37.66
CA GLY A 58 11.77 39.63 37.75
C GLY A 58 10.77 40.63 37.17
N ASN A 59 9.84 41.06 38.04
CA ASN A 59 9.36 42.44 38.19
C ASN A 59 8.31 43.04 37.21
N ALA A 60 7.20 43.44 37.86
CA ALA A 60 6.29 44.57 37.63
C ALA A 60 5.36 44.60 36.40
N GLU A 61 4.08 44.43 36.73
CA GLU A 61 2.91 45.14 36.19
C GLU A 61 2.63 44.96 34.68
N SER A 62 1.98 43.84 34.36
CA SER A 62 0.95 43.84 33.32
C SER A 62 -0.18 42.93 33.80
N ASP A 63 -1.41 43.44 33.77
CA ASP A 63 -2.61 42.70 34.13
C ASP A 63 -2.65 41.38 33.36
N ALA A 64 -2.81 40.29 34.10
CA ALA A 64 -3.10 38.99 33.52
C ALA A 64 -4.40 39.12 32.71
N VAL A 65 -4.30 39.04 31.39
CA VAL A 65 -5.48 38.78 30.56
C VAL A 65 -5.87 37.34 30.76
N ASP A 66 -6.94 37.16 31.53
CA ASP A 66 -7.61 35.89 31.76
C ASP A 66 -7.94 35.25 30.40
N VAL A 67 -7.39 34.06 30.15
CA VAL A 67 -7.49 33.37 28.85
C VAL A 67 -8.89 32.76 28.66
N ASP A 68 -9.76 32.86 29.66
CA ASP A 68 -11.16 32.43 29.61
C ASP A 68 -12.06 33.31 28.70
N ASP A 69 -11.56 34.42 28.14
CA ASP A 69 -12.34 35.29 27.23
C ASP A 69 -11.94 35.19 25.74
N VAL A 70 -11.11 34.21 25.36
CA VAL A 70 -11.10 33.76 23.96
C VAL A 70 -12.23 32.76 23.81
N GLN A 71 -13.44 33.29 23.64
CA GLN A 71 -14.52 32.57 22.98
C GLN A 71 -14.06 32.27 21.55
N PHE A 72 -13.28 31.20 21.40
CA PHE A 72 -13.51 30.34 20.26
C PHE A 72 -14.97 29.95 20.43
N GLU A 73 -15.83 30.44 19.54
CA GLU A 73 -17.06 29.73 19.26
C GLU A 73 -16.63 28.27 19.04
N GLU A 74 -16.68 27.47 20.11
CA GLU A 74 -17.36 26.19 20.10
C GLU A 74 -18.75 26.49 19.54
N GLY A 75 -18.80 26.79 18.23
CA GLY A 75 -19.89 26.32 17.44
C GLY A 75 -19.97 24.88 17.88
N LYS A 76 -21.10 24.55 18.52
CA LYS A 76 -21.74 23.25 18.35
C LYS A 76 -21.67 22.99 16.85
N ARG A 77 -20.51 22.49 16.40
CA ARG A 77 -20.46 21.51 15.36
C ARG A 77 -21.33 20.47 15.99
N SER A 78 -22.57 20.45 15.54
CA SER A 78 -23.30 19.21 15.40
C SER A 78 -22.24 18.13 15.33
N GLY A 79 -22.30 17.16 16.25
CA GLY A 79 -21.79 15.86 15.90
C GLY A 79 -22.54 15.45 14.65
N ASP A 80 -22.17 16.01 13.49
CA ASP A 80 -22.04 15.26 12.29
C ASP A 80 -20.92 14.32 12.68
N ASP A 81 -21.35 13.22 13.32
CA ASP A 81 -20.70 11.94 13.22
C ASP A 81 -20.11 11.95 11.82
N ILE A 82 -18.78 12.11 11.73
CA ILE A 82 -18.10 11.61 10.56
C ILE A 82 -18.46 10.15 10.68
N HIS A 83 -19.51 9.77 9.95
CA HIS A 83 -19.93 8.40 9.77
C HIS A 83 -18.73 7.84 9.03
N GLU A 84 -17.73 7.46 9.81
CA GLU A 84 -16.68 6.54 9.47
C GLU A 84 -17.43 5.49 8.67
N ASN A 85 -17.24 5.53 7.36
CA ASN A 85 -17.99 4.67 6.46
C ASN A 85 -17.77 3.26 7.00
N ASP A 86 -18.83 2.68 7.56
CA ASP A 86 -18.89 1.37 8.22
C ASP A 86 -18.52 0.28 7.22
N TYR A 87 -17.24 0.22 6.88
CA TYR A 87 -16.59 -0.95 6.36
C TYR A 87 -15.76 -1.46 7.54
N PRO A 88 -15.99 -2.70 8.02
CA PRO A 88 -15.20 -3.27 9.09
C PRO A 88 -13.72 -3.11 8.72
N GLU A 89 -12.91 -2.51 9.59
CA GLU A 89 -11.47 -2.33 9.34
C GLU A 89 -10.80 -3.68 9.00
N GLU A 90 -11.30 -4.75 9.62
CA GLU A 90 -10.98 -6.16 9.37
C GLU A 90 -11.26 -6.59 7.92
N ALA A 91 -12.35 -6.10 7.30
CA ALA A 91 -12.69 -6.42 5.92
C ALA A 91 -11.74 -5.75 4.93
N ARG A 92 -11.29 -4.53 5.23
CA ARG A 92 -10.29 -3.82 4.41
C ARG A 92 -8.90 -4.46 4.53
N GLN A 93 -8.46 -4.75 5.75
CA GLN A 93 -7.21 -5.46 5.99
C GLN A 93 -7.22 -6.86 5.37
N GLY A 94 -8.34 -7.58 5.47
CA GLY A 94 -8.51 -8.89 4.84
C GLY A 94 -8.38 -8.84 3.32
N VAL A 95 -9.03 -7.88 2.64
CA VAL A 95 -8.93 -7.73 1.18
C VAL A 95 -7.51 -7.39 0.75
N VAL A 96 -6.85 -6.44 1.42
CA VAL A 96 -5.46 -6.08 1.14
C VAL A 96 -4.53 -7.28 1.34
N GLN A 97 -4.72 -8.05 2.41
CA GLN A 97 -3.95 -9.27 2.67
C GLN A 97 -4.16 -10.31 1.56
N THR A 98 -5.40 -10.54 1.12
CA THR A 98 -5.69 -11.49 0.03
C THR A 98 -5.04 -11.08 -1.29
N LEU A 99 -4.98 -9.78 -1.60
CA LEU A 99 -4.29 -9.30 -2.80
C LEU A 99 -2.78 -9.53 -2.76
N TYR A 100 -2.15 -9.30 -1.60
CA TYR A 100 -0.73 -9.55 -1.44
C TYR A 100 -0.40 -11.03 -1.64
N GLU A 101 -1.22 -11.92 -1.08
CA GLU A 101 -1.08 -13.37 -1.25
C GLU A 101 -1.26 -13.81 -2.71
N GLU A 102 -2.23 -13.24 -3.41
CA GLU A 102 -2.44 -13.50 -4.83
C GLU A 102 -1.29 -12.97 -5.69
N GLN A 103 -0.77 -11.78 -5.39
CA GLN A 103 0.40 -11.21 -6.05
C GLN A 103 1.63 -12.11 -5.87
N GLU A 104 1.90 -12.56 -4.64
CA GLU A 104 3.02 -13.43 -4.33
C GLU A 104 2.88 -14.78 -5.05
N THR A 105 1.68 -15.35 -5.07
CA THR A 105 1.39 -16.60 -5.79
C THR A 105 1.61 -16.46 -7.29
N LEU A 106 1.18 -15.34 -7.89
CA LEU A 106 1.40 -15.04 -9.30
C LEU A 106 2.90 -14.90 -9.61
N LEU A 107 3.64 -14.17 -8.78
CA LEU A 107 5.09 -14.00 -8.93
C LEU A 107 5.83 -15.33 -8.85
N ASN A 108 5.51 -16.15 -7.85
CA ASN A 108 6.09 -17.48 -7.69
C ASN A 108 5.78 -18.38 -8.89
N THR A 109 4.53 -18.38 -9.38
CA THR A 109 4.15 -19.17 -10.54
C THR A 109 4.90 -18.70 -11.80
N HIS A 110 5.08 -17.39 -11.99
CA HIS A 110 5.85 -16.86 -13.11
C HIS A 110 7.33 -17.26 -13.03
N MET A 111 7.93 -17.20 -11.84
CA MET A 111 9.31 -17.63 -11.63
C MET A 111 9.50 -19.12 -11.97
N THR A 112 8.61 -19.99 -11.48
CA THR A 112 8.63 -21.42 -11.82
C THR A 112 8.48 -21.66 -13.31
N ALA A 113 7.58 -20.93 -13.98
CA ALA A 113 7.40 -21.03 -15.44
C ALA A 113 8.64 -20.61 -16.23
N ILE A 114 9.39 -19.62 -15.76
CA ILE A 114 10.66 -19.21 -16.39
C ILE A 114 11.68 -20.34 -16.28
N GLN A 115 11.80 -20.94 -15.09
CA GLN A 115 12.76 -22.02 -14.85
C GLN A 115 12.42 -23.26 -15.69
N GLU A 116 11.14 -23.67 -15.70
CA GLU A 116 10.65 -24.78 -16.52
C GLU A 116 10.90 -24.53 -18.01
N ASN A 117 10.62 -23.32 -18.51
CA ASN A 117 10.88 -22.98 -19.91
C ASN A 117 12.38 -23.04 -20.26
N ALA A 118 13.28 -22.72 -19.33
CA ALA A 118 14.72 -22.79 -19.56
C ALA A 118 15.21 -24.25 -19.63
N GLU A 119 14.66 -25.13 -18.80
CA GLU A 119 14.92 -26.57 -18.84
C GLU A 119 14.43 -27.17 -20.17
N LEU A 120 13.20 -26.86 -20.57
CA LEU A 120 12.62 -27.31 -21.84
C LEU A 120 13.40 -26.79 -23.04
N LEU A 121 13.91 -25.56 -23.01
CA LEU A 121 14.73 -25.01 -24.09
C LEU A 121 16.06 -25.77 -24.25
N THR A 122 16.65 -26.17 -23.12
CA THR A 122 17.88 -26.98 -23.11
C THR A 122 17.61 -28.35 -23.73
N GLU A 123 16.47 -28.95 -23.39
CA GLU A 123 16.02 -30.23 -23.95
C GLU A 123 15.72 -30.14 -25.45
N GLU A 124 14.99 -29.12 -25.90
CA GLU A 124 14.72 -28.85 -27.32
C GLU A 124 16.02 -28.72 -28.12
N GLY A 125 17.03 -28.05 -27.55
CA GLY A 125 18.35 -27.94 -28.15
C GLY A 125 19.09 -29.27 -28.29
N ALA A 126 19.02 -30.13 -27.27
CA ALA A 126 19.62 -31.47 -27.30
C ALA A 126 18.96 -32.36 -28.36
N MET A 127 17.62 -32.37 -28.40
CA MET A 127 16.87 -33.12 -29.41
C MET A 127 17.19 -32.69 -30.85
N LEU A 128 17.35 -31.38 -31.08
CA LEU A 128 17.76 -30.88 -32.39
C LEU A 128 19.17 -31.33 -32.78
N ALA A 129 20.10 -31.34 -31.81
CA ALA A 129 21.46 -31.82 -32.05
C ALA A 129 21.48 -33.33 -32.37
N ASP A 130 20.66 -34.12 -31.68
CA ASP A 130 20.57 -35.57 -31.87
C ASP A 130 20.07 -35.91 -33.28
N ILE A 131 19.01 -35.24 -33.75
CA ILE A 131 18.50 -35.42 -35.12
C ILE A 131 19.50 -34.96 -36.17
N GLN A 132 20.20 -33.84 -35.95
CA GLN A 132 21.18 -33.33 -36.91
C GLN A 132 22.40 -34.24 -37.04
N ASN A 133 22.79 -34.91 -35.95
CA ASN A 133 23.89 -35.87 -35.94
C ASN A 133 23.48 -37.25 -36.47
N ASP A 134 22.19 -37.56 -36.53
CA ASP A 134 21.72 -38.81 -37.11
C ASP A 134 21.79 -38.78 -38.65
N ALA A 135 22.97 -39.14 -39.16
CA ALA A 135 23.24 -39.27 -40.59
C ALA A 135 22.46 -40.42 -41.25
N SER A 136 21.83 -41.31 -40.47
CA SER A 136 21.17 -42.52 -40.98
C SER A 136 19.69 -42.32 -41.31
N GLY A 137 19.07 -41.23 -40.84
CA GLY A 137 17.67 -40.92 -41.14
C GLY A 137 16.70 -42.02 -40.69
N ASP A 138 16.98 -42.63 -39.54
CA ASP A 138 16.12 -43.70 -39.01
C ASP A 138 14.75 -43.13 -38.67
N ALA A 139 13.70 -43.75 -39.21
CA ALA A 139 12.32 -43.35 -38.98
C ALA A 139 11.95 -43.44 -37.50
N ALA A 140 12.55 -44.37 -36.74
CA ALA A 140 12.31 -44.52 -35.31
C ALA A 140 12.74 -43.30 -34.48
N ASN A 141 13.91 -42.71 -34.79
CA ASN A 141 14.40 -41.51 -34.10
C ASN A 141 13.55 -40.27 -34.43
N THR A 142 13.04 -40.20 -35.66
CA THR A 142 12.16 -39.11 -36.10
C THR A 142 10.81 -39.16 -35.37
N GLU A 143 10.19 -40.34 -35.23
CA GLU A 143 8.93 -40.52 -34.49
C GLU A 143 9.09 -40.20 -33.00
N GLN A 144 10.22 -40.58 -32.40
CA GLN A 144 10.53 -40.25 -31.00
C GLN A 144 10.64 -38.73 -30.79
N TYR A 145 11.32 -38.04 -31.70
CA TYR A 145 11.41 -36.57 -31.66
C TYR A 145 10.05 -35.90 -31.78
N ILE A 146 9.21 -36.34 -32.74
CA ILE A 146 7.88 -35.77 -32.94
C ILE A 146 7.05 -35.93 -31.67
N SER A 147 7.01 -37.15 -31.12
CA SER A 147 6.26 -37.46 -29.89
C SER A 147 6.74 -36.59 -28.71
N ARG A 148 8.07 -36.46 -28.54
CA ARG A 148 8.62 -35.65 -27.45
C ARG A 148 8.37 -34.16 -27.65
N LEU A 149 8.45 -33.66 -28.89
CA LEU A 149 8.13 -32.28 -29.21
C LEU A 149 6.66 -31.95 -28.92
N GLU A 150 5.74 -32.86 -29.23
CA GLU A 150 4.32 -32.70 -28.89
C GLU A 150 4.10 -32.58 -27.37
N GLU A 151 4.78 -33.41 -26.57
CA GLU A 151 4.74 -33.33 -25.10
C GLU A 151 5.23 -31.98 -24.58
N ILE A 152 6.38 -31.51 -25.08
CA ILE A 152 6.95 -30.20 -24.69
C ILE A 152 6.00 -29.06 -25.06
N LEU A 153 5.42 -29.09 -26.26
CA LEU A 153 4.47 -28.08 -26.70
C LEU A 153 3.20 -28.08 -25.85
N ALA A 154 2.69 -29.26 -25.49
CA ALA A 154 1.54 -29.39 -24.59
C ALA A 154 1.84 -28.83 -23.19
N GLN A 155 3.02 -29.12 -22.66
CA GLN A 155 3.47 -28.60 -21.36
C GLN A 155 3.58 -27.07 -21.37
N LYS A 156 4.24 -26.48 -22.37
CA LYS A 156 4.31 -25.02 -22.54
C LYS A 156 2.94 -24.37 -22.66
N ALA A 157 2.03 -24.98 -23.43
CA ALA A 157 0.67 -24.48 -23.57
C ALA A 157 -0.09 -24.46 -22.22
N GLN A 158 0.09 -25.50 -21.40
CA GLN A 158 -0.51 -25.58 -20.07
C GLN A 158 0.04 -24.53 -19.11
N THR A 159 1.38 -24.35 -19.08
CA THR A 159 2.04 -23.35 -18.24
C THR A 159 1.59 -21.93 -18.62
N ILE A 160 1.56 -21.63 -19.93
CA ILE A 160 1.05 -20.34 -20.44
C ILE A 160 -0.42 -20.14 -20.06
N SER A 161 -1.28 -21.16 -20.26
CA SER A 161 -2.70 -21.09 -19.91
C SER A 161 -2.92 -20.77 -18.43
N THR A 162 -2.13 -21.41 -17.56
CA THR A 162 -2.19 -21.20 -16.11
C THR A 162 -1.80 -19.77 -15.72
N LEU A 163 -0.69 -19.26 -16.25
CA LEU A 163 -0.27 -17.88 -16.02
C LEU A 163 -1.30 -16.87 -16.53
N ARG A 164 -1.87 -17.10 -17.72
CA ARG A 164 -2.91 -16.22 -18.28
C ARG A 164 -4.15 -16.18 -17.41
N ARG A 165 -4.56 -17.33 -16.86
CA ARG A 165 -5.69 -17.42 -15.94
C ARG A 165 -5.41 -16.67 -14.64
N GLN A 166 -4.26 -16.88 -14.02
CA GLN A 166 -3.88 -16.15 -12.80
C GLN A 166 -3.81 -14.64 -13.04
N LEU A 167 -3.24 -14.20 -14.17
CA LEU A 167 -3.21 -12.79 -14.56
C LEU A 167 -4.62 -12.20 -14.77
N ALA A 168 -5.54 -12.98 -15.35
CA ALA A 168 -6.92 -12.54 -15.54
C ALA A 168 -7.64 -12.39 -14.20
N THR A 169 -7.49 -13.37 -13.29
CA THR A 169 -8.06 -13.30 -11.93
C THR A 169 -7.51 -12.10 -11.17
N PHE A 170 -6.19 -11.91 -11.16
CA PHE A 170 -5.56 -10.80 -10.45
C PHE A 170 -6.03 -9.44 -10.99
N ARG A 171 -6.16 -9.29 -12.32
CA ARG A 171 -6.74 -8.07 -12.91
C ARG A 171 -8.19 -7.84 -12.52
N GLN A 172 -9.00 -8.89 -12.52
CA GLN A 172 -10.41 -8.77 -12.13
C GLN A 172 -10.54 -8.33 -10.67
N HIS A 173 -9.68 -8.81 -9.77
CA HIS A 173 -9.69 -8.36 -8.38
C HIS A 173 -9.29 -6.88 -8.26
N LEU A 174 -8.27 -6.41 -8.99
CA LEU A 174 -7.91 -4.99 -9.01
C LEU A 174 -9.06 -4.09 -9.54
N GLU A 175 -9.76 -4.50 -10.60
CA GLU A 175 -10.89 -3.73 -11.16
C GLU A 175 -12.13 -3.75 -10.25
N GLY A 176 -12.33 -4.82 -9.49
CA GLY A 176 -13.40 -4.94 -8.50
C GLY A 176 -13.24 -3.97 -7.32
N GLU A 177 -11.99 -3.69 -6.93
CA GLU A 177 -11.68 -2.72 -5.88
C GLU A 177 -11.98 -1.28 -6.30
N ASP A 178 -11.63 -0.89 -7.53
CA ASP A 178 -11.90 0.45 -8.05
C ASP A 178 -13.41 0.77 -8.12
N GLN A 179 -14.25 -0.24 -8.37
CA GLN A 179 -15.71 -0.08 -8.40
C GLN A 179 -16.34 -0.08 -6.99
N ALA A 180 -15.84 -0.89 -6.06
CA ALA A 180 -16.32 -0.92 -4.68
C ALA A 180 -16.06 0.40 -3.93
N VAL A 181 -14.98 1.12 -4.30
CA VAL A 181 -14.67 2.45 -3.76
C VAL A 181 -15.54 3.55 -4.40
N GLN A 182 -16.15 3.30 -5.57
CA GLN A 182 -16.92 4.30 -6.34
C GLN A 182 -18.44 4.27 -6.14
N THR A 183 -19.03 3.35 -5.37
CA THR A 183 -20.46 3.41 -5.05
C THR A 183 -20.70 4.22 -3.76
N PRO A 184 -21.01 5.54 -3.82
CA PRO A 184 -21.51 6.24 -2.65
C PRO A 184 -22.89 5.68 -2.27
N SER A 185 -22.99 5.10 -1.07
CA SER A 185 -24.26 4.70 -0.46
C SER A 185 -25.23 5.89 -0.45
N ARG A 186 -26.16 5.91 -1.40
CA ARG A 186 -27.26 6.87 -1.45
C ARG A 186 -28.21 6.55 -0.30
N LYS A 187 -27.98 7.16 0.87
CA LYS A 187 -28.97 7.14 1.96
C LYS A 187 -30.26 7.81 1.44
N VAL A 188 -31.28 6.99 1.22
CA VAL A 188 -32.63 7.42 0.91
C VAL A 188 -33.17 8.18 2.12
N VAL A 189 -33.20 9.51 2.03
CA VAL A 189 -33.97 10.34 2.97
C VAL A 189 -35.45 10.04 2.73
N ARG A 190 -36.04 9.16 3.54
CA ARG A 190 -37.50 9.09 3.69
C ARG A 190 -37.92 10.18 4.67
N GLY A 191 -38.30 11.33 4.13
CA GLY A 191 -39.07 12.34 4.86
C GLY A 191 -40.54 11.95 4.92
N GLY A 192 -41.19 12.31 6.03
CA GLY A 192 -42.65 12.40 6.15
C GLY A 192 -43.23 11.50 7.24
N HIS A 193 -43.51 12.09 8.40
CA HIS A 193 -44.88 12.43 8.82
C HIS A 193 -44.86 13.47 9.94
#